data_AF-F4G8K0-F1
#
_entry.id   AF-F4G8K0-F1
#
_cell.length_a   1.000
_cell.length_b   1.000
_cell.length_c   1.000
_cell.angle_alpha   90.00
_cell.angle_beta   90.00
_cell.angle_gamma   90.00
#
_symmetry.space_group_name_H-M   'P 1'
#
loop_
_entity.id
_entity.type
_entity.pdbx_description
1 polymer ?
#
loop_
_entity_poly.entity_id
_entity_poly.type
_entity_poly.pdbx_seq_one_letter_code
_entity_poly.pdbx_strand_id
1 'polypeptide(L)'
;MPDTAPSSLTAPQDELSIVRNRTFDEIAIGDSASIERTLTQQDIQLFALLSGDVNPQHLDEDFAASTRFHGVIAHGMLGGALISAVLGTRLPGPGTIYLGQTLKFLAPVRVGDRLRITVAVRARDEAKKRLTLACTCINQDGATVISGDAEVVAPTERVERARTTLPEVRLRVGQDGVQRLLEHVRTLGTLRTAVVHPCDPLSLGGALDAHAAGIIDPVLVAPRARLMAVAEKAGLDLSGIAIEDVAHSHAAAARAVAMVQEGQVQALMKGSLHTDELMAAVVASQGGLRTKRRVSHCFVMQTPAYPRPFIITDAAINIAPTLEQKADIVRNAIDLAHAIGVAEPRVAILAAVETVNAGMPATLDAAALCKMADRGQITGGLLDGPLAFDNAVSIAAARTKGIVSEVAGRADILVVPDLESGNMLAKQLEYLGDAASAGIVLGARVPIVLTSRADSRETRLASCAMAVLLAHHYQGAPL
;
A
#
# COMPACT_ATOMS: atom_id res chain seq x y z
N MET A 1 40.46 4.16 -52.45
CA MET A 1 39.77 3.11 -51.69
C MET A 1 39.16 3.76 -50.47
N PRO A 2 37.86 4.14 -50.49
CA PRO A 2 37.15 4.54 -49.29
C PRO A 2 36.44 3.31 -48.70
N ASP A 3 36.68 3.04 -47.42
CA ASP A 3 36.03 1.98 -46.66
C ASP A 3 34.56 2.34 -46.38
N THR A 4 33.67 1.48 -46.86
CA THR A 4 32.25 1.47 -46.57
C THR A 4 31.99 0.94 -45.17
N ALA A 5 31.36 1.76 -44.31
CA ALA A 5 30.84 1.32 -43.02
C ALA A 5 29.70 0.30 -43.23
N PRO A 6 29.56 -0.72 -42.35
CA PRO A 6 28.49 -1.69 -42.45
C PRO A 6 27.16 -1.06 -42.01
N SER A 7 26.17 -1.16 -42.91
CA SER A 7 24.76 -0.87 -42.68
C SER A 7 24.25 -1.60 -41.44
N SER A 8 23.78 -0.82 -40.46
CA SER A 8 23.04 -1.32 -39.30
C SER A 8 21.71 -1.90 -39.76
N LEU A 9 21.54 -3.21 -39.58
CA LEU A 9 20.24 -3.89 -39.65
C LEU A 9 19.35 -3.37 -38.51
N THR A 10 18.52 -2.37 -38.80
CA THR A 10 17.37 -2.00 -37.98
C THR A 10 16.31 -3.09 -38.10
N ALA A 11 16.17 -3.92 -37.07
CA ALA A 11 14.96 -4.72 -36.88
C ALA A 11 13.75 -3.78 -36.72
N PRO A 12 12.58 -4.09 -37.30
CA PRO A 12 11.48 -3.14 -37.38
C PRO A 12 10.81 -2.97 -36.02
N GLN A 13 11.09 -1.84 -35.34
CA GLN A 13 10.35 -1.37 -34.17
C GLN A 13 8.89 -0.95 -34.49
N ASP A 14 8.48 -1.00 -35.76
CA ASP A 14 7.21 -0.44 -36.26
C ASP A 14 6.02 -1.42 -36.26
N GLU A 15 6.23 -2.75 -36.16
CA GLU A 15 5.11 -3.71 -36.19
C GLU A 15 4.32 -3.81 -34.86
N LEU A 16 4.89 -3.29 -33.77
CA LEU A 16 4.27 -3.30 -32.45
C LEU A 16 3.42 -2.05 -32.16
N SER A 17 3.53 -1.00 -32.98
CA SER A 17 2.83 0.29 -32.79
C SER A 17 1.48 0.36 -33.52
N ILE A 18 1.22 -0.56 -34.46
CA ILE A 18 0.02 -0.54 -35.33
C ILE A 18 -0.78 -1.85 -35.19
N VAL A 19 -2.11 -1.77 -35.33
CA VAL A 19 -2.99 -2.93 -35.57
C VAL A 19 -3.56 -2.78 -36.97
N ARG A 20 -3.41 -3.85 -37.76
CA ARG A 20 -3.92 -3.96 -39.13
C ARG A 20 -4.74 -5.23 -39.29
N ASN A 21 -5.73 -5.19 -40.16
CA ASN A 21 -6.48 -6.38 -40.55
C ASN A 21 -5.90 -7.04 -41.80
N ARG A 22 -6.43 -8.22 -42.12
CA ARG A 22 -6.39 -8.84 -43.45
C ARG A 22 -7.80 -8.85 -44.00
N THR A 23 -7.97 -8.40 -45.24
CA THR A 23 -9.30 -8.42 -45.85
C THR A 23 -9.71 -9.85 -46.20
N PHE A 24 -11.00 -10.07 -46.41
CA PHE A 24 -11.51 -11.39 -46.77
C PHE A 24 -10.76 -12.00 -47.96
N ASP A 25 -10.42 -11.21 -48.97
CA ASP A 25 -9.78 -11.67 -50.20
C ASP A 25 -8.29 -12.01 -49.98
N GLU A 26 -7.66 -11.48 -48.93
CA GLU A 26 -6.28 -11.77 -48.53
C GLU A 26 -6.17 -13.03 -47.66
N ILE A 27 -7.28 -13.61 -47.21
CA ILE A 27 -7.31 -14.73 -46.26
C ILE A 27 -7.60 -16.03 -47.00
N ALA A 28 -6.72 -17.03 -46.86
CA ALA A 28 -6.87 -18.36 -47.43
C ALA A 28 -7.22 -19.41 -46.36
N ILE A 29 -7.77 -20.55 -46.80
CA ILE A 29 -7.91 -21.73 -45.93
C ILE A 29 -6.52 -22.19 -45.51
N GLY A 30 -6.36 -22.51 -44.22
CA GLY A 30 -5.08 -22.88 -43.62
C GLY A 30 -4.32 -21.71 -42.99
N ASP A 31 -4.69 -20.46 -43.29
CA ASP A 31 -4.11 -19.31 -42.62
C ASP A 31 -4.38 -19.35 -41.11
N SER A 32 -3.38 -18.98 -40.32
CA SER A 32 -3.48 -18.99 -38.87
C SER A 32 -2.78 -17.79 -38.23
N ALA A 33 -3.20 -17.46 -37.02
CA ALA A 33 -2.56 -16.47 -36.18
C ALA A 33 -2.64 -16.89 -34.72
N SER A 34 -1.66 -16.45 -33.92
CA SER A 34 -1.62 -16.76 -32.50
C SER A 34 -1.14 -15.59 -31.64
N ILE A 35 -1.51 -15.65 -30.36
CA ILE A 35 -0.90 -14.84 -29.28
C ILE A 35 -0.46 -15.76 -28.14
N GLU A 36 0.51 -15.32 -27.36
CA GLU A 36 0.92 -15.98 -26.12
C GLU A 36 0.62 -15.09 -24.91
N ARG A 37 0.14 -15.70 -23.83
CA ARG A 37 -0.10 -15.05 -22.54
C ARG A 37 0.27 -15.98 -21.39
N THR A 38 0.99 -15.45 -20.41
CA THR A 38 1.18 -16.11 -19.11
C THR A 38 0.08 -15.65 -18.17
N LEU A 39 -0.65 -16.59 -17.60
CA LEU A 39 -1.74 -16.28 -16.69
C LEU A 39 -1.20 -15.85 -15.32
N THR A 40 -1.68 -14.73 -14.81
CA THR A 40 -1.36 -14.24 -13.45
C THR A 40 -2.58 -14.31 -12.54
N GLN A 41 -2.36 -14.23 -11.22
CA GLN A 41 -3.46 -14.09 -10.26
C GLN A 41 -4.29 -12.84 -10.54
N GLN A 42 -3.65 -11.75 -10.97
CA GLN A 42 -4.32 -10.49 -11.29
C GLN A 42 -5.29 -10.65 -12.47
N ASP A 43 -4.97 -11.48 -13.47
CA ASP A 43 -5.87 -11.74 -14.60
C ASP A 43 -7.17 -12.42 -14.13
N ILE A 44 -7.07 -13.38 -13.21
CA ILE A 44 -8.24 -14.08 -12.65
C ILE A 44 -9.12 -13.10 -11.87
N GLN A 45 -8.50 -12.25 -11.04
CA GLN A 45 -9.22 -11.23 -10.27
C GLN A 45 -9.89 -10.19 -11.17
N LEU A 46 -9.18 -9.68 -12.19
CA LEU A 46 -9.73 -8.74 -13.17
C LEU A 46 -10.90 -9.36 -13.94
N PHE A 47 -10.77 -10.62 -14.34
CA PHE A 47 -11.83 -11.31 -15.05
C PHE A 47 -13.05 -11.54 -14.16
N ALA A 48 -12.87 -11.95 -12.90
CA ALA A 48 -13.97 -12.07 -11.94
C ALA A 48 -14.71 -10.74 -11.76
N LEU A 49 -13.96 -9.64 -11.62
CA LEU A 49 -14.54 -8.30 -11.48
C LEU A 49 -15.31 -7.85 -12.74
N LEU A 50 -14.74 -8.10 -13.93
CA LEU A 50 -15.37 -7.76 -15.21
C LEU A 50 -16.61 -8.61 -15.50
N SER A 51 -16.54 -9.91 -15.22
CA SER A 51 -17.61 -10.87 -15.55
C SER A 51 -18.69 -11.00 -14.48
N GLY A 52 -18.39 -10.59 -13.25
CA GLY A 52 -19.23 -10.87 -12.07
C GLY A 52 -19.13 -12.31 -11.57
N ASP A 53 -18.30 -13.16 -12.17
CA ASP A 53 -18.10 -14.54 -11.75
C ASP A 53 -17.16 -14.63 -10.54
N VAL A 54 -17.76 -14.51 -9.36
CA VAL A 54 -17.10 -14.59 -8.04
C VAL A 54 -17.10 -16.01 -7.47
N ASN A 55 -17.19 -17.04 -8.30
CA ASN A 55 -17.16 -18.42 -7.83
C ASN A 55 -15.86 -18.69 -7.01
N PRO A 56 -15.97 -19.22 -5.77
CA PRO A 56 -14.82 -19.42 -4.89
C PRO A 56 -13.75 -20.34 -5.48
N GLN A 57 -14.09 -21.21 -6.43
CA GLN A 57 -13.11 -22.03 -7.17
C GLN A 57 -12.00 -21.21 -7.86
N HIS A 58 -12.26 -19.93 -8.14
CA HIS A 58 -11.33 -19.02 -8.82
C HIS A 58 -10.63 -18.03 -7.87
N LEU A 59 -11.17 -17.80 -6.67
CA LEU A 59 -10.76 -16.65 -5.83
C LEU A 59 -10.36 -17.02 -4.40
N ASP A 60 -10.79 -18.18 -3.91
CA ASP A 60 -10.58 -18.64 -2.54
C ASP A 60 -9.65 -19.87 -2.56
N GLU A 61 -8.44 -19.69 -2.04
CA GLU A 61 -7.41 -20.75 -2.02
C GLU A 61 -7.81 -21.93 -1.12
N ASP A 62 -8.45 -21.66 0.03
CA ASP A 62 -8.86 -22.68 1.00
C ASP A 62 -9.99 -23.53 0.43
N PHE A 63 -11.00 -22.87 -0.16
CA PHE A 63 -12.07 -23.57 -0.85
C PHE A 63 -11.52 -24.38 -2.04
N ALA A 64 -10.70 -23.76 -2.89
CA ALA A 64 -10.19 -24.39 -4.10
C ALA A 64 -9.26 -25.58 -3.81
N ALA A 65 -8.50 -25.56 -2.70
CA ALA A 65 -7.67 -26.68 -2.25
C ALA A 65 -8.50 -27.93 -1.91
N SER A 66 -9.72 -27.73 -1.39
CA SER A 66 -10.63 -28.82 -1.02
C SER A 66 -11.33 -29.48 -2.22
N THR A 67 -11.28 -28.87 -3.41
CA THR A 67 -11.94 -29.39 -4.60
C THR A 67 -11.07 -30.37 -5.37
N ARG A 68 -11.66 -31.08 -6.34
CA ARG A 68 -10.95 -32.00 -7.25
C ARG A 68 -9.81 -31.36 -8.06
N PHE A 69 -9.72 -30.03 -8.08
CA PHE A 69 -8.69 -29.30 -8.82
C PHE A 69 -7.46 -28.97 -7.95
N HIS A 70 -7.57 -29.13 -6.63
CA HIS A 70 -6.52 -28.95 -5.62
C HIS A 70 -5.79 -27.61 -5.73
N GLY A 71 -6.57 -26.53 -5.87
CA GLY A 71 -6.07 -25.17 -6.01
C GLY A 71 -6.89 -24.35 -7.00
N VAL A 72 -6.57 -23.05 -7.04
CA VAL A 72 -7.23 -22.07 -7.90
C VAL A 72 -6.95 -22.39 -9.38
N ILE A 73 -8.01 -22.31 -10.18
CA ILE A 73 -7.95 -22.43 -11.65
C ILE A 73 -8.57 -21.20 -12.28
N ALA A 74 -8.18 -20.88 -13.51
CA ALA A 74 -8.75 -19.76 -14.26
C ALA A 74 -10.21 -20.01 -14.65
N HIS A 75 -10.98 -18.93 -14.84
CA HIS A 75 -12.28 -18.99 -15.52
C HIS A 75 -12.09 -19.50 -16.95
N GLY A 76 -12.81 -20.55 -17.36
CA GLY A 76 -12.69 -21.08 -18.73
C GLY A 76 -12.92 -20.01 -19.80
N MET A 77 -13.87 -19.11 -19.56
CA MET A 77 -14.20 -18.00 -20.48
C MET A 77 -13.11 -16.94 -20.62
N LEU A 78 -12.11 -16.90 -19.72
CA LEU A 78 -10.92 -16.09 -19.92
C LEU A 78 -10.19 -16.49 -21.22
N GLY A 79 -10.12 -17.80 -21.51
CA GLY A 79 -9.58 -18.29 -22.78
C GLY A 79 -10.43 -17.89 -23.99
N GLY A 80 -11.76 -17.84 -23.83
CA GLY A 80 -12.67 -17.31 -24.85
C GLY A 80 -12.43 -15.83 -25.15
N ALA A 81 -12.19 -15.02 -24.12
CA ALA A 81 -11.83 -13.61 -24.28
C ALA A 81 -10.47 -13.45 -25.01
N LEU A 82 -9.51 -14.34 -24.76
CA LEU A 82 -8.23 -14.34 -25.48
C LEU A 82 -8.39 -14.75 -26.95
N ILE A 83 -9.29 -15.69 -27.28
CA ILE A 83 -9.63 -16.03 -28.68
C ILE A 83 -10.22 -14.80 -29.38
N SER A 84 -11.16 -14.09 -28.72
CA SER A 84 -11.71 -12.84 -29.23
C SER A 84 -10.62 -11.81 -29.54
N ALA A 85 -9.59 -11.71 -28.69
CA ALA A 85 -8.45 -10.83 -28.93
C ALA A 85 -7.66 -11.22 -30.20
N VAL A 86 -7.45 -12.50 -30.48
CA VAL A 86 -6.80 -12.95 -31.73
C VAL A 86 -7.65 -12.58 -32.94
N LEU A 87 -8.96 -12.83 -32.88
CA LEU A 87 -9.87 -12.53 -33.98
C LEU A 87 -9.94 -11.04 -34.29
N GLY A 88 -10.07 -10.19 -33.26
CA GLY A 88 -10.20 -8.75 -33.40
C GLY A 88 -8.90 -8.00 -33.68
N THR A 89 -7.72 -8.59 -33.41
CA THR A 89 -6.43 -7.87 -33.53
C THR A 89 -5.40 -8.52 -34.45
N ARG A 90 -5.58 -9.79 -34.83
CA ARG A 90 -4.60 -10.54 -35.65
C ARG A 90 -5.22 -11.13 -36.92
N LEU A 91 -6.23 -11.99 -36.79
CA LEU A 91 -6.81 -12.69 -37.93
C LEU A 91 -8.32 -12.94 -37.70
N PRO A 92 -9.22 -12.29 -38.45
CA PRO A 92 -8.94 -11.33 -39.53
C PRO A 92 -8.36 -9.98 -39.07
N GLY A 93 -8.57 -9.58 -37.81
CA GLY A 93 -8.12 -8.29 -37.27
C GLY A 93 -9.23 -7.23 -37.23
N PRO A 94 -8.90 -5.93 -37.13
CA PRO A 94 -9.89 -4.85 -37.01
C PRO A 94 -10.98 -4.89 -38.07
N GLY A 95 -12.22 -4.62 -37.66
CA GLY A 95 -13.40 -4.71 -38.53
C GLY A 95 -14.01 -6.12 -38.62
N THR A 96 -13.43 -7.12 -37.95
CA THR A 96 -14.05 -8.45 -37.81
C THR A 96 -15.35 -8.35 -37.01
N ILE A 97 -16.42 -8.97 -37.52
CA ILE A 97 -17.68 -9.13 -36.81
C ILE A 97 -17.77 -10.57 -36.29
N TYR A 98 -17.81 -10.74 -34.97
CA TYR A 98 -17.81 -12.04 -34.32
C TYR A 98 -19.25 -12.56 -34.18
N LEU A 99 -19.61 -13.60 -34.95
CA LEU A 99 -20.98 -14.10 -35.06
C LEU A 99 -21.31 -15.21 -34.07
N GLY A 100 -20.35 -16.11 -33.82
CA GLY A 100 -20.57 -17.25 -32.96
C GLY A 100 -19.28 -17.93 -32.54
N GLN A 101 -19.33 -18.59 -31.39
CA GLN A 101 -18.20 -19.33 -30.84
C GLN A 101 -18.72 -20.59 -30.15
N THR A 102 -18.05 -21.72 -30.42
CA THR A 102 -18.18 -22.94 -29.62
C THR A 102 -16.92 -23.14 -28.79
N LEU A 103 -17.03 -23.64 -27.55
CA LEU A 103 -15.88 -23.92 -26.69
C LEU A 103 -16.05 -25.24 -25.96
N LYS A 104 -14.96 -26.01 -25.89
CA LYS A 104 -14.78 -27.18 -25.04
C LYS A 104 -13.60 -26.93 -24.11
N PHE A 105 -13.84 -26.96 -22.81
CA PHE A 105 -12.82 -26.82 -21.78
C PHE A 105 -12.30 -28.22 -21.41
N LEU A 106 -11.10 -28.54 -21.88
CA LEU A 106 -10.54 -29.89 -21.86
C LEU A 106 -9.66 -30.15 -20.62
N ALA A 107 -9.00 -29.10 -20.11
CA ALA A 107 -8.14 -29.18 -18.93
C ALA A 107 -8.14 -27.85 -18.16
N PRO A 108 -7.89 -27.87 -16.83
CA PRO A 108 -7.79 -26.66 -16.03
C PRO A 108 -6.54 -25.86 -16.41
N VAL A 109 -6.68 -24.53 -16.39
CA VAL A 109 -5.57 -23.59 -16.53
C VAL A 109 -5.26 -23.01 -15.15
N ARG A 110 -3.99 -22.93 -14.79
CA ARG A 110 -3.52 -22.44 -13.49
C ARG A 110 -2.70 -21.16 -13.63
N VAL A 111 -2.57 -20.44 -12.52
CA VAL A 111 -1.67 -19.30 -12.42
C VAL A 111 -0.23 -19.76 -12.75
N GLY A 112 0.44 -18.99 -13.59
CA GLY A 112 1.76 -19.32 -14.12
C GLY A 112 1.74 -20.08 -15.45
N ASP A 113 0.60 -20.67 -15.85
CA ASP A 113 0.52 -21.35 -17.15
C ASP A 113 0.73 -20.35 -18.29
N ARG A 114 1.54 -20.78 -19.27
CA ARG A 114 1.74 -20.02 -20.50
C ARG A 114 0.88 -20.62 -21.60
N LEU A 115 -0.14 -19.87 -22.01
CA LEU A 115 -1.08 -20.28 -23.04
C LEU A 115 -0.70 -19.67 -24.40
N ARG A 116 -0.67 -20.52 -25.42
CA ARG A 116 -0.69 -20.13 -26.83
C ARG A 116 -2.11 -20.28 -27.37
N ILE A 117 -2.70 -19.17 -27.79
CA ILE A 117 -4.06 -19.10 -28.34
C ILE A 117 -3.93 -18.94 -29.85
N THR A 118 -4.47 -19.88 -30.60
CA THR A 118 -4.34 -19.96 -32.06
C THR A 118 -5.72 -20.05 -32.71
N VAL A 119 -5.92 -19.27 -33.78
CA VAL A 119 -7.05 -19.42 -34.69
C VAL A 119 -6.55 -19.84 -36.08
N ALA A 120 -7.25 -20.76 -36.76
CA ALA A 120 -6.88 -21.23 -38.09
C ALA A 120 -8.10 -21.37 -39.01
N VAL A 121 -8.05 -20.80 -40.21
CA VAL A 121 -9.18 -20.78 -41.16
C VAL A 121 -9.45 -22.18 -41.70
N ARG A 122 -10.63 -22.71 -41.42
CA ARG A 122 -11.10 -24.02 -41.91
C ARG A 122 -11.95 -23.90 -43.17
N ALA A 123 -12.80 -22.88 -43.24
CA ALA A 123 -13.75 -22.71 -44.32
C ALA A 123 -14.01 -21.23 -44.61
N ARG A 124 -14.42 -20.96 -45.85
CA ARG A 124 -14.76 -19.64 -46.37
C ARG A 124 -16.13 -19.69 -47.07
N ASP A 125 -16.97 -18.72 -46.80
CA ASP A 125 -18.22 -18.45 -47.52
C ASP A 125 -18.07 -17.12 -48.26
N GLU A 126 -17.88 -17.21 -49.58
CA GLU A 126 -17.68 -16.07 -50.48
C GLU A 126 -18.88 -15.13 -50.53
N ALA A 127 -20.10 -15.67 -50.51
CA ALA A 127 -21.31 -14.90 -50.68
C ALA A 127 -21.58 -13.99 -49.47
N LYS A 128 -21.24 -14.47 -48.28
CA LYS A 128 -21.44 -13.73 -47.02
C LYS A 128 -20.16 -13.13 -46.45
N LYS A 129 -19.02 -13.35 -47.11
CA LYS A 129 -17.68 -12.97 -46.64
C LYS A 129 -17.40 -13.49 -45.23
N ARG A 130 -17.83 -14.72 -44.95
CA ARG A 130 -17.69 -15.37 -43.64
C ARG A 130 -16.55 -16.37 -43.62
N LEU A 131 -15.95 -16.50 -42.44
CA LEU A 131 -14.90 -17.48 -42.15
C LEU A 131 -15.33 -18.35 -40.98
N THR A 132 -15.04 -19.64 -41.08
CA THR A 132 -15.05 -20.56 -39.94
C THR A 132 -13.61 -20.83 -39.54
N LEU A 133 -13.25 -20.52 -38.29
CA LEU A 133 -11.89 -20.69 -37.77
C LEU A 133 -11.87 -21.71 -36.63
N ALA A 134 -10.96 -22.68 -36.71
CA ALA A 134 -10.59 -23.52 -35.59
C ALA A 134 -9.96 -22.67 -34.50
N CYS A 135 -10.34 -22.84 -33.24
CA CYS A 135 -9.74 -22.17 -32.09
C CYS A 135 -9.10 -23.20 -31.18
N THR A 136 -7.86 -22.95 -30.75
CA THR A 136 -7.16 -23.80 -29.79
C THR A 136 -6.40 -22.96 -28.78
N CYS A 137 -6.42 -23.37 -27.52
CA CYS A 137 -5.52 -22.86 -26.49
C CYS A 137 -4.65 -24.03 -26.01
N ILE A 138 -3.33 -23.87 -26.09
CA ILE A 138 -2.34 -24.90 -25.75
C ILE A 138 -1.43 -24.36 -24.65
N ASN A 139 -1.19 -25.14 -23.60
CA ASN A 139 -0.31 -24.75 -22.50
C ASN A 139 1.19 -25.01 -22.80
N GLN A 140 2.06 -24.71 -21.85
CA GLN A 140 3.51 -24.89 -21.96
C GLN A 140 3.94 -26.36 -22.20
N ASP A 141 3.13 -27.33 -21.80
CA ASP A 141 3.40 -28.76 -21.93
C ASP A 141 2.89 -29.33 -23.26
N GLY A 142 2.32 -28.50 -24.13
CA GLY A 142 1.71 -28.92 -25.39
C GLY A 142 0.30 -29.51 -25.24
N ALA A 143 -0.30 -29.46 -24.05
CA ALA A 143 -1.66 -29.94 -23.82
C ALA A 143 -2.69 -28.93 -24.33
N THR A 144 -3.69 -29.40 -25.08
CA THR A 144 -4.82 -28.56 -25.50
C THR A 144 -5.77 -28.39 -24.32
N VAL A 145 -5.86 -27.18 -23.79
CA VAL A 145 -6.72 -26.85 -22.64
C VAL A 145 -8.10 -26.37 -23.05
N ILE A 146 -8.20 -25.72 -24.22
CA ILE A 146 -9.48 -25.25 -24.80
C ILE A 146 -9.45 -25.52 -26.30
N SER A 147 -10.60 -25.96 -26.85
CA SER A 147 -10.80 -26.13 -28.28
C SER A 147 -12.19 -25.65 -28.70
N GLY A 148 -12.36 -25.31 -29.98
CA GLY A 148 -13.66 -24.98 -30.54
C GLY A 148 -13.56 -24.33 -31.91
N ASP A 149 -14.63 -23.71 -32.36
CA ASP A 149 -14.70 -23.02 -33.65
C ASP A 149 -15.38 -21.65 -33.50
N ALA A 150 -14.83 -20.65 -34.21
CA ALA A 150 -15.37 -19.31 -34.35
C ALA A 150 -16.02 -19.13 -35.74
N GLU A 151 -17.16 -18.47 -35.80
CA GLU A 151 -17.73 -17.94 -37.03
C GLU A 151 -17.62 -16.40 -37.00
N VAL A 152 -17.04 -15.83 -38.06
CA VAL A 152 -16.87 -14.38 -38.18
C VAL A 152 -17.20 -13.89 -39.59
N VAL A 153 -17.60 -12.63 -39.71
CA VAL A 153 -17.52 -11.89 -40.99
C VAL A 153 -16.15 -11.24 -41.04
N ALA A 154 -15.38 -11.53 -42.09
CA ALA A 154 -14.10 -10.88 -42.29
C ALA A 154 -14.29 -9.50 -42.94
N PRO A 155 -13.45 -8.52 -42.59
CA PRO A 155 -13.53 -7.18 -43.18
C PRO A 155 -13.21 -7.24 -44.69
N THR A 156 -13.91 -6.44 -45.49
CA THR A 156 -13.61 -6.26 -46.93
C THR A 156 -12.74 -5.04 -47.20
N GLU A 157 -12.67 -4.11 -46.24
CA GLU A 157 -11.86 -2.91 -46.32
C GLU A 157 -10.64 -3.02 -45.40
N ARG A 158 -9.54 -2.45 -45.86
CA ARG A 158 -8.29 -2.42 -45.09
C ARG A 158 -8.39 -1.40 -43.96
N VAL A 159 -8.14 -1.84 -42.74
CA VAL A 159 -8.13 -1.01 -41.53
C VAL A 159 -6.75 -1.08 -40.90
N GLU A 160 -6.16 0.10 -40.68
CA GLU A 160 -4.85 0.25 -40.07
C GLU A 160 -4.88 1.44 -39.09
N ARG A 161 -4.56 1.19 -37.82
CA ARG A 161 -4.62 2.18 -36.73
C ARG A 161 -3.46 2.00 -35.76
N ALA A 162 -3.02 3.09 -35.14
CA ALA A 162 -2.08 3.03 -34.03
C ALA A 162 -2.70 2.26 -32.85
N ARG A 163 -1.89 1.47 -32.16
CA ARG A 163 -2.29 0.78 -30.93
C ARG A 163 -2.52 1.78 -29.82
N THR A 164 -3.70 1.72 -29.21
CA THR A 164 -3.94 2.41 -27.95
C THR A 164 -3.21 1.68 -26.83
N THR A 165 -2.49 2.43 -26.00
CA THR A 165 -1.98 1.92 -24.73
C THR A 165 -3.14 1.74 -23.75
N LEU A 166 -3.29 0.53 -23.21
CA LEU A 166 -4.26 0.30 -22.14
C LEU A 166 -3.81 1.03 -20.87
N PRO A 167 -4.73 1.54 -20.05
CA PRO A 167 -4.39 2.11 -18.76
C PRO A 167 -3.76 1.04 -17.85
N GLU A 168 -2.84 1.45 -16.99
CA GLU A 168 -2.35 0.59 -15.91
C GLU A 168 -3.48 0.41 -14.89
N VAL A 169 -3.94 -0.82 -14.68
CA VAL A 169 -4.96 -1.15 -13.68
C VAL A 169 -4.28 -1.77 -12.47
N ARG A 170 -4.43 -1.13 -11.30
CA ARG A 170 -3.97 -1.66 -10.01
C ARG A 170 -5.17 -2.15 -9.22
N LEU A 171 -5.23 -3.46 -8.98
CA LEU A 171 -6.22 -4.04 -8.09
C LEU A 171 -5.78 -3.83 -6.64
N ARG A 172 -6.67 -3.27 -5.82
CA ARG A 172 -6.46 -3.12 -4.38
C ARG A 172 -6.94 -4.40 -3.69
N VAL A 173 -6.02 -5.22 -3.23
CA VAL A 173 -6.33 -6.37 -2.38
C VAL A 173 -6.19 -5.92 -0.93
N GLY A 174 -7.31 -5.88 -0.20
CA GLY A 174 -7.34 -5.71 1.26
C GLY A 174 -7.56 -4.28 1.74
N GLN A 175 -8.83 -3.95 2.03
CA GLN A 175 -9.17 -2.89 2.99
C GLN A 175 -9.09 -3.38 4.45
N ASP A 176 -8.75 -4.65 4.67
CA ASP A 176 -8.85 -5.27 6.00
C ASP A 176 -7.61 -5.02 6.87
N GLY A 177 -6.64 -4.22 6.44
CA GLY A 177 -5.41 -3.95 7.23
C GLY A 177 -5.74 -3.31 8.57
N VAL A 178 -6.53 -2.23 8.53
CA VAL A 178 -7.05 -1.57 9.74
C VAL A 178 -7.98 -2.50 10.48
N GLN A 179 -8.89 -3.21 9.81
CA GLN A 179 -9.81 -4.12 10.48
C GLN A 179 -9.09 -5.26 11.23
N ARG A 180 -8.10 -5.91 10.63
CA ARG A 180 -7.27 -6.93 11.28
C ARG A 180 -6.52 -6.37 12.48
N LEU A 181 -5.98 -5.15 12.35
CA LEU A 181 -5.38 -4.44 13.47
C LEU A 181 -6.39 -4.23 14.61
N LEU A 182 -7.60 -3.76 14.30
CA LEU A 182 -8.67 -3.55 15.27
C LEU A 182 -9.07 -4.86 15.97
N GLU A 183 -9.21 -5.95 15.22
CA GLU A 183 -9.52 -7.28 15.75
C GLU A 183 -8.41 -7.78 16.69
N HIS A 184 -7.15 -7.56 16.33
CA HIS A 184 -6.01 -7.93 17.16
C HIS A 184 -6.00 -7.16 18.49
N VAL A 185 -6.10 -5.82 18.46
CA VAL A 185 -6.02 -5.00 19.68
C VAL A 185 -7.21 -5.14 20.60
N ARG A 186 -8.38 -5.56 20.10
CA ARG A 186 -9.55 -5.87 20.95
C ARG A 186 -9.24 -6.91 22.02
N THR A 187 -8.32 -7.84 21.75
CA THR A 187 -7.90 -8.87 22.72
C THR A 187 -7.06 -8.31 23.86
N LEU A 188 -6.50 -7.10 23.70
CA LEU A 188 -5.63 -6.43 24.68
C LEU A 188 -6.41 -5.52 25.64
N GLY A 189 -7.70 -5.32 25.41
CA GLY A 189 -8.57 -4.46 26.22
C GLY A 189 -8.55 -2.99 25.81
N THR A 190 -9.33 -2.18 26.54
CA THR A 190 -9.51 -0.75 26.27
C THR A 190 -8.43 0.10 26.93
N LEU A 191 -7.91 1.09 26.22
CA LEU A 191 -6.93 2.05 26.76
C LEU A 191 -7.61 3.33 27.26
N ARG A 192 -7.47 3.63 28.55
CA ARG A 192 -8.06 4.85 29.12
C ARG A 192 -7.30 6.09 28.62
N THR A 193 -7.97 6.92 27.83
CA THR A 193 -7.30 7.94 26.99
C THR A 193 -7.88 9.32 27.24
N ALA A 194 -7.04 10.31 27.57
CA ALA A 194 -7.49 11.70 27.61
C ALA A 194 -7.54 12.28 26.20
N VAL A 195 -8.74 12.62 25.73
CA VAL A 195 -8.95 13.29 24.44
C VAL A 195 -8.92 14.80 24.69
N VAL A 196 -7.85 15.43 24.23
CA VAL A 196 -7.51 16.82 24.55
C VAL A 196 -8.21 17.76 23.57
N HIS A 197 -9.10 18.59 24.08
CA HIS A 197 -9.80 19.62 23.33
C HIS A 197 -10.49 19.15 22.02
N PRO A 198 -11.36 18.11 22.02
CA PRO A 198 -12.07 17.67 20.82
C PRO A 198 -13.27 18.59 20.49
N CYS A 199 -13.02 19.90 20.33
CA CYS A 199 -14.06 20.90 20.09
C CYS A 199 -14.41 21.06 18.60
N ASP A 200 -14.38 19.98 17.82
CA ASP A 200 -14.85 19.94 16.43
C ASP A 200 -15.45 18.56 16.09
N PRO A 201 -16.32 18.44 15.07
CA PRO A 201 -17.02 17.20 14.76
C PRO A 201 -16.10 16.03 14.38
N LEU A 202 -14.98 16.28 13.70
CA LEU A 202 -14.06 15.23 13.24
C LEU A 202 -13.27 14.65 14.42
N SER A 203 -12.76 15.50 15.29
CA SER A 203 -12.01 15.09 16.49
C SER A 203 -12.91 14.38 17.49
N LEU A 204 -14.10 14.94 17.76
CA LEU A 204 -15.07 14.33 18.69
C LEU A 204 -15.60 13.01 18.14
N GLY A 205 -16.05 13.00 16.88
CA GLY A 205 -16.54 11.80 16.22
C GLY A 205 -15.50 10.68 16.20
N GLY A 206 -14.23 10.99 15.90
CA GLY A 206 -13.16 9.98 15.92
C GLY A 206 -12.91 9.36 17.30
N ALA A 207 -13.01 10.15 18.38
CA ALA A 207 -12.90 9.62 19.74
C ALA A 207 -14.09 8.71 20.11
N LEU A 208 -15.30 9.08 19.69
CA LEU A 208 -16.50 8.27 19.91
C LEU A 208 -16.50 6.99 19.08
N ASP A 209 -16.04 7.05 17.84
CA ASP A 209 -15.87 5.86 16.98
C ASP A 209 -14.87 4.88 17.63
N ALA A 210 -13.76 5.37 18.17
CA ALA A 210 -12.77 4.55 18.88
C ALA A 210 -13.31 3.96 20.19
N HIS A 211 -14.18 4.68 20.88
CA HIS A 211 -14.90 4.18 22.06
C HIS A 211 -15.89 3.08 21.69
N ALA A 212 -16.74 3.30 20.68
CA ALA A 212 -17.71 2.33 20.20
C ALA A 212 -17.04 1.05 19.66
N ALA A 213 -15.83 1.17 19.10
CA ALA A 213 -15.03 0.05 18.65
C ALA A 213 -14.37 -0.76 19.79
N GLY A 214 -14.45 -0.29 21.05
CA GLY A 214 -13.86 -0.92 22.23
C GLY A 214 -12.34 -0.75 22.31
N ILE A 215 -11.78 0.29 21.68
CA ILE A 215 -10.33 0.52 21.62
C ILE A 215 -9.89 1.44 22.77
N ILE A 216 -10.67 2.50 23.04
CA ILE A 216 -10.37 3.47 24.10
C ILE A 216 -11.54 3.66 25.06
N ASP A 217 -11.21 3.97 26.31
CA ASP A 217 -12.12 4.55 27.32
C ASP A 217 -11.81 6.05 27.40
N PRO A 218 -12.54 6.92 26.68
CA PRO A 218 -12.16 8.32 26.53
C PRO A 218 -12.55 9.16 27.75
N VAL A 219 -11.65 10.07 28.15
CA VAL A 219 -11.97 11.21 29.00
C VAL A 219 -11.82 12.48 28.18
N LEU A 220 -12.93 13.19 27.93
CA LEU A 220 -12.93 14.41 27.11
C LEU A 220 -12.50 15.59 27.96
N VAL A 221 -11.34 16.19 27.65
CA VAL A 221 -10.78 17.33 28.40
C VAL A 221 -10.97 18.60 27.58
N ALA A 222 -12.03 19.37 27.83
CA ALA A 222 -12.30 20.60 27.09
C ALA A 222 -13.37 21.48 27.79
N PRO A 223 -13.62 22.71 27.29
CA PRO A 223 -14.75 23.52 27.77
C PRO A 223 -16.07 22.79 27.52
N ARG A 224 -16.77 22.42 28.60
CA ARG A 224 -18.00 21.61 28.54
C ARG A 224 -19.05 22.22 27.61
N ALA A 225 -19.26 23.53 27.71
CA ALA A 225 -20.22 24.23 26.86
C ALA A 225 -19.91 24.07 25.36
N ARG A 226 -18.63 24.09 24.98
CA ARG A 226 -18.21 23.90 23.58
C ARG A 226 -18.39 22.45 23.13
N LEU A 227 -18.05 21.48 23.98
CA LEU A 227 -18.26 20.06 23.68
C LEU A 227 -19.73 19.75 23.44
N MET A 228 -20.61 20.21 24.32
CA MET A 228 -22.06 19.99 24.18
C MET A 228 -22.60 20.61 22.89
N ALA A 229 -22.19 21.84 22.56
CA ALA A 229 -22.63 22.50 21.33
C ALA A 229 -22.16 21.76 20.05
N VAL A 230 -20.93 21.22 20.05
CA VAL A 230 -20.42 20.42 18.92
C VAL A 230 -21.17 19.10 18.82
N ALA A 231 -21.41 18.42 19.95
CA ALA A 231 -22.13 17.17 20.00
C ALA A 231 -23.57 17.31 19.50
N GLU A 232 -24.31 18.31 19.98
CA GLU A 232 -25.67 18.62 19.53
C GLU A 232 -25.71 18.91 18.03
N LYS A 233 -24.83 19.79 17.54
CA LYS A 233 -24.77 20.14 16.11
C LYS A 233 -24.43 18.94 15.21
N ALA A 234 -23.60 18.01 15.70
CA ALA A 234 -23.16 16.84 14.95
C ALA A 234 -24.05 15.60 15.18
N GLY A 235 -25.05 15.67 16.06
CA GLY A 235 -25.88 14.52 16.45
C GLY A 235 -25.10 13.41 17.16
N LEU A 236 -24.10 13.77 17.97
CA LEU A 236 -23.24 12.84 18.69
C LEU A 236 -23.70 12.70 20.15
N ASP A 237 -23.80 11.47 20.64
CA ASP A 237 -24.15 11.18 22.03
C ASP A 237 -22.90 11.11 22.91
N LEU A 238 -22.93 11.83 24.04
CA LEU A 238 -21.86 11.87 25.04
C LEU A 238 -22.25 11.15 26.35
N SER A 239 -23.40 10.48 26.37
CA SER A 239 -23.90 9.77 27.55
C SER A 239 -22.90 8.69 28.00
N GLY A 240 -22.59 8.68 29.30
CA GLY A 240 -21.65 7.72 29.88
C GLY A 240 -20.17 8.05 29.69
N ILE A 241 -19.83 9.13 28.98
CA ILE A 241 -18.44 9.54 28.73
C ILE A 241 -18.00 10.58 29.77
N ALA A 242 -16.83 10.35 30.36
CA ALA A 242 -16.26 11.28 31.32
C ALA A 242 -15.84 12.59 30.64
N ILE A 243 -16.21 13.72 31.24
CA ILE A 243 -15.86 15.06 30.75
C ILE A 243 -15.18 15.83 31.86
N GLU A 244 -13.94 16.25 31.62
CA GLU A 244 -13.17 17.15 32.46
C GLU A 244 -13.32 18.58 31.92
N ASP A 245 -14.05 19.41 32.67
CA ASP A 245 -14.37 20.78 32.24
C ASP A 245 -13.22 21.73 32.53
N VAL A 246 -12.74 22.42 31.50
CA VAL A 246 -11.59 23.33 31.54
C VAL A 246 -11.85 24.56 30.69
N ALA A 247 -11.19 25.68 30.98
CA ALA A 247 -11.52 26.96 30.37
C ALA A 247 -11.20 27.06 28.86
N HIS A 248 -10.09 26.49 28.40
CA HIS A 248 -9.59 26.63 27.02
C HIS A 248 -8.60 25.51 26.64
N SER A 249 -8.09 25.52 25.40
CA SER A 249 -7.21 24.50 24.83
C SER A 249 -5.91 24.29 25.62
N HIS A 250 -5.22 25.35 26.02
CA HIS A 250 -4.00 25.23 26.83
C HIS A 250 -4.28 24.61 28.22
N ALA A 251 -5.41 24.97 28.85
CA ALA A 251 -5.83 24.36 30.11
C ALA A 251 -6.18 22.88 29.94
N ALA A 252 -6.77 22.51 28.80
CA ALA A 252 -7.00 21.10 28.45
C ALA A 252 -5.70 20.31 28.31
N ALA A 253 -4.71 20.85 27.60
CA ALA A 253 -3.40 20.21 27.44
C ALA A 253 -2.69 20.02 28.81
N ALA A 254 -2.67 21.05 29.65
CA ALA A 254 -2.09 20.99 30.98
C ALA A 254 -2.82 19.96 31.88
N ARG A 255 -4.16 19.96 31.87
CA ARG A 255 -4.93 19.03 32.69
C ARG A 255 -4.77 17.59 32.22
N ALA A 256 -4.76 17.33 30.91
CA ALA A 256 -4.54 15.99 30.38
C ALA A 256 -3.16 15.43 30.77
N VAL A 257 -2.12 16.27 30.76
CA VAL A 257 -0.78 15.89 31.27
C VAL A 257 -0.80 15.59 32.76
N ALA A 258 -1.51 16.39 33.57
CA ALA A 258 -1.67 16.14 35.00
C ALA A 258 -2.40 14.81 35.26
N MET A 259 -3.43 14.48 34.49
CA MET A 259 -4.14 13.20 34.60
C MET A 259 -3.23 12.00 34.31
N VAL A 260 -2.28 12.12 33.38
CA VAL A 260 -1.25 11.09 33.15
C VAL A 260 -0.32 10.97 34.36
N GLN A 261 0.12 12.10 34.93
CA GLN A 261 0.97 12.12 36.12
C GLN A 261 0.29 11.46 37.33
N GLU A 262 -1.02 11.71 37.48
CA GLU A 262 -1.89 11.15 38.51
C GLU A 262 -2.26 9.67 38.25
N GLY A 263 -1.86 9.09 37.12
CA GLY A 263 -2.18 7.71 36.75
C GLY A 263 -3.66 7.49 36.37
N GLN A 264 -4.40 8.55 36.07
CA GLN A 264 -5.83 8.50 35.72
C GLN A 264 -6.08 8.10 34.27
N VAL A 265 -5.11 8.32 33.39
CA VAL A 265 -5.15 7.96 31.97
C VAL A 265 -3.79 7.39 31.53
N GLN A 266 -3.81 6.56 30.50
CA GLN A 266 -2.66 5.80 30.00
C GLN A 266 -2.21 6.24 28.61
N ALA A 267 -2.95 7.14 27.97
CA ALA A 267 -2.60 7.76 26.70
C ALA A 267 -3.23 9.14 26.56
N LEU A 268 -2.68 9.94 25.65
CA LEU A 268 -3.27 11.20 25.22
C LEU A 268 -3.72 11.09 23.76
N MET A 269 -4.80 11.76 23.40
CA MET A 269 -5.25 11.91 22.02
C MET A 269 -5.49 13.38 21.72
N LYS A 270 -4.83 13.88 20.68
CA LYS A 270 -4.99 15.27 20.24
C LYS A 270 -6.36 15.45 19.55
N GLY A 271 -7.14 16.41 20.03
CA GLY A 271 -8.35 16.88 19.36
C GLY A 271 -8.09 18.07 18.42
N SER A 272 -8.90 19.13 18.57
CA SER A 272 -8.98 20.26 17.64
C SER A 272 -7.94 21.36 17.88
N LEU A 273 -7.20 21.30 19.00
CA LEU A 273 -6.12 22.24 19.32
C LEU A 273 -4.93 22.13 18.37
N HIS A 274 -4.04 23.12 18.35
CA HIS A 274 -2.82 23.03 17.55
C HIS A 274 -1.79 22.09 18.22
N THR A 275 -0.93 21.48 17.41
CA THR A 275 0.04 20.47 17.90
C THR A 275 1.03 21.07 18.91
N ASP A 276 1.46 22.30 18.68
CA ASP A 276 2.35 23.03 19.61
C ASP A 276 1.72 23.23 21.00
N GLU A 277 0.42 23.52 21.09
CA GLU A 277 -0.29 23.70 22.37
C GLU A 277 -0.24 22.41 23.21
N LEU A 278 -0.51 21.26 22.58
CA LEU A 278 -0.42 19.96 23.25
C LEU A 278 1.04 19.63 23.59
N MET A 279 1.94 19.76 22.62
CA MET A 279 3.33 19.36 22.79
C MET A 279 4.04 20.23 23.82
N ALA A 280 3.75 21.53 23.92
CA ALA A 280 4.31 22.42 24.93
C ALA A 280 4.03 21.94 26.36
N ALA A 281 2.81 21.45 26.63
CA ALA A 281 2.47 20.85 27.92
C ALA A 281 3.20 19.50 28.13
N VAL A 282 3.25 18.66 27.10
CA VAL A 282 3.91 17.35 27.14
C VAL A 282 5.41 17.47 27.39
N VAL A 283 6.10 18.42 26.74
CA VAL A 283 7.56 18.60 26.84
C VAL A 283 7.99 19.64 27.88
N ALA A 284 7.08 20.08 28.74
CA ALA A 284 7.39 20.97 29.84
C ALA A 284 8.47 20.36 30.76
N SER A 285 9.44 21.17 31.18
CA SER A 285 10.54 20.72 32.06
C SER A 285 10.07 20.33 33.46
N GLN A 286 8.99 20.96 33.95
CA GLN A 286 8.33 20.64 35.20
C GLN A 286 6.89 20.22 34.90
N GLY A 287 6.43 19.13 35.54
CA GLY A 287 5.07 18.62 35.38
C GLY A 287 4.74 17.98 34.02
N GLY A 288 5.66 18.02 33.04
CA GLY A 288 5.50 17.40 31.73
C GLY A 288 5.66 15.87 31.74
N LEU A 289 5.70 15.28 30.55
CA LEU A 289 5.78 13.81 30.34
C LEU A 289 7.12 13.39 29.72
N ARG A 290 8.15 14.22 29.83
CA ARG A 290 9.48 13.97 29.29
C ARG A 290 10.09 12.71 29.90
N THR A 291 10.79 11.96 29.07
CA THR A 291 11.71 10.89 29.51
C THR A 291 13.15 11.31 29.23
N LYS A 292 14.10 10.38 29.35
CA LYS A 292 15.48 10.59 28.90
C LYS A 292 15.59 10.65 27.37
N ARG A 293 14.62 10.10 26.64
CA ARG A 293 14.61 10.08 25.18
C ARG A 293 13.97 11.34 24.61
N ARG A 294 14.45 11.76 23.44
CA ARG A 294 13.76 12.76 22.61
C ARG A 294 12.37 12.24 22.22
N VAL A 295 11.36 13.10 22.36
CA VAL A 295 10.00 12.83 21.87
C VAL A 295 10.00 12.90 20.34
N SER A 296 9.38 11.93 19.69
CA SER A 296 9.34 11.84 18.22
C SER A 296 8.03 11.28 17.69
N HIS A 297 7.72 11.57 16.43
CA HIS A 297 6.52 11.08 15.76
C HIS A 297 6.83 9.99 14.73
N CYS A 298 6.03 8.94 14.71
CA CYS A 298 6.04 7.89 13.70
C CYS A 298 4.72 7.88 12.92
N PHE A 299 4.81 7.84 11.60
CA PHE A 299 3.72 7.37 10.75
C PHE A 299 3.91 5.89 10.46
N VAL A 300 2.94 5.06 10.82
CA VAL A 300 2.81 3.70 10.28
C VAL A 300 2.03 3.80 8.99
N MET A 301 2.67 3.43 7.88
CA MET A 301 2.15 3.56 6.52
C MET A 301 1.90 2.19 5.90
N GLN A 302 0.81 2.07 5.16
CA GLN A 302 0.54 0.91 4.32
C GLN A 302 0.02 1.39 2.96
N THR A 303 0.74 1.07 1.89
CA THR A 303 0.37 1.41 0.49
C THR A 303 0.37 0.15 -0.36
N PRO A 304 -0.46 0.07 -1.42
CA PRO A 304 -0.39 -1.03 -2.39
C PRO A 304 0.98 -1.19 -3.06
N ALA A 305 1.80 -0.14 -3.09
CA ALA A 305 3.11 -0.14 -3.75
C ALA A 305 4.23 -0.76 -2.91
N TYR A 306 3.99 -1.13 -1.65
CA TYR A 306 4.99 -1.70 -0.76
C TYR A 306 4.43 -2.95 -0.06
N PRO A 307 5.19 -4.05 0.05
CA PRO A 307 4.62 -5.37 0.35
C PRO A 307 4.12 -5.55 1.79
N ARG A 308 4.41 -4.60 2.69
CA ARG A 308 4.05 -4.66 4.11
C ARG A 308 3.95 -3.25 4.72
N PRO A 309 3.33 -3.08 5.89
CA PRO A 309 3.39 -1.82 6.62
C PRO A 309 4.83 -1.43 6.99
N PHE A 310 5.11 -0.14 7.03
CA PHE A 310 6.43 0.41 7.37
C PHE A 310 6.29 1.74 8.13
N ILE A 311 7.37 2.17 8.77
CA ILE A 311 7.37 3.37 9.62
C ILE A 311 8.15 4.49 8.93
N ILE A 312 7.65 5.73 9.03
CA ILE A 312 8.39 6.96 8.67
C ILE A 312 8.54 7.82 9.92
N THR A 313 9.77 8.25 10.22
CA THR A 313 10.08 9.06 11.40
C THR A 313 11.22 10.06 11.14
N ASP A 314 11.27 11.28 11.67
CA ASP A 314 10.20 12.05 12.30
C ASP A 314 9.58 13.02 11.30
N ALA A 315 8.27 12.99 11.16
CA ALA A 315 7.54 13.75 10.14
C ALA A 315 6.56 14.80 10.71
N ALA A 316 6.58 15.04 12.04
CA ALA A 316 5.62 15.97 12.66
C ALA A 316 6.17 16.82 13.82
N ILE A 317 7.27 16.46 14.47
CA ILE A 317 7.73 17.13 15.72
C ILE A 317 9.10 17.77 15.56
N ASN A 318 10.10 17.02 15.11
CA ASN A 318 11.49 17.46 15.16
C ASN A 318 11.90 18.15 13.84
N ILE A 319 11.98 19.48 13.85
CA ILE A 319 12.31 20.31 12.67
C ILE A 319 13.65 19.89 12.05
N ALA A 320 14.75 20.08 12.79
CA ALA A 320 16.10 19.72 12.36
C ALA A 320 16.81 19.01 13.51
N PRO A 321 16.60 17.69 13.68
CA PRO A 321 17.14 16.97 14.83
C PRO A 321 18.67 16.84 14.76
N THR A 322 19.34 17.01 15.91
CA THR A 322 20.78 16.72 16.04
C THR A 322 21.05 15.22 15.95
N LEU A 323 22.30 14.81 15.80
CA LEU A 323 22.69 13.39 15.77
C LEU A 323 22.17 12.61 17.00
N GLU A 324 22.31 13.17 18.21
CA GLU A 324 21.83 12.55 19.44
C GLU A 324 20.30 12.42 19.45
N GLN A 325 19.60 13.45 18.97
CA GLN A 325 18.14 13.43 18.84
C GLN A 325 17.70 12.40 17.80
N LYS A 326 18.41 12.28 16.67
CA LYS A 326 18.17 11.23 15.67
C LYS A 326 18.36 9.84 16.25
N ALA A 327 19.38 9.63 17.09
CA ALA A 327 19.57 8.34 17.76
C ALA A 327 18.36 7.95 18.63
N ASP A 328 17.78 8.90 19.35
CA ASP A 328 16.54 8.66 20.12
C ASP A 328 15.31 8.43 19.21
N ILE A 329 15.20 9.20 18.12
CA ILE A 329 14.15 9.01 17.11
C ILE A 329 14.22 7.57 16.55
N VAL A 330 15.42 7.07 16.24
CA VAL A 330 15.63 5.69 15.78
C VAL A 330 15.17 4.68 16.84
N ARG A 331 15.61 4.84 18.10
CA ARG A 331 15.22 3.93 19.19
C ARG A 331 13.71 3.90 19.40
N ASN A 332 13.04 5.05 19.34
CA ASN A 332 11.59 5.12 19.45
C ASN A 332 10.89 4.38 18.30
N ALA A 333 11.37 4.52 17.07
CA ALA A 333 10.78 3.81 15.94
C ALA A 333 11.04 2.29 15.99
N ILE A 334 12.21 1.87 16.49
CA ILE A 334 12.51 0.45 16.75
C ILE A 334 11.52 -0.13 17.78
N ASP A 335 11.27 0.59 18.89
CA ASP A 335 10.30 0.15 19.90
C ASP A 335 8.88 0.02 19.31
N LEU A 336 8.48 0.95 18.42
CA LEU A 336 7.21 0.84 17.71
C LEU A 336 7.19 -0.40 16.80
N ALA A 337 8.27 -0.67 16.06
CA ALA A 337 8.35 -1.84 15.19
C ALA A 337 8.23 -3.15 15.98
N HIS A 338 8.88 -3.25 17.14
CA HIS A 338 8.71 -4.39 18.05
C HIS A 338 7.27 -4.51 18.56
N ALA A 339 6.64 -3.39 18.94
CA ALA A 339 5.27 -3.37 19.43
C ALA A 339 4.25 -3.86 18.38
N ILE A 340 4.53 -3.67 17.09
CA ILE A 340 3.71 -4.19 15.98
C ILE A 340 4.18 -5.55 15.44
N GLY A 341 5.12 -6.22 16.14
CA GLY A 341 5.52 -7.60 15.87
C GLY A 341 6.71 -7.79 14.92
N VAL A 342 7.43 -6.73 14.56
CA VAL A 342 8.67 -6.84 13.76
C VAL A 342 9.84 -7.10 14.69
N ALA A 343 10.28 -8.36 14.79
CA ALA A 343 11.29 -8.80 15.75
C ALA A 343 12.71 -8.23 15.48
N GLU A 344 13.05 -8.00 14.21
CA GLU A 344 14.33 -7.41 13.80
C GLU A 344 14.07 -6.36 12.71
N PRO A 345 13.74 -5.12 13.11
CA PRO A 345 13.42 -4.06 12.18
C PRO A 345 14.64 -3.61 11.38
N ARG A 346 14.47 -3.49 10.06
CA ARG A 346 15.45 -2.90 9.14
C ARG A 346 15.24 -1.40 9.05
N VAL A 347 16.23 -0.64 9.49
CA VAL A 347 16.19 0.82 9.64
C VAL A 347 17.05 1.47 8.57
N ALA A 348 16.42 2.06 7.57
CA ALA A 348 17.11 2.85 6.56
C ALA A 348 17.23 4.32 7.03
N ILE A 349 18.46 4.80 7.19
CA ILE A 349 18.70 6.22 7.44
C ILE A 349 18.78 6.96 6.10
N LEU A 350 17.78 7.79 5.83
CA LEU A 350 17.60 8.40 4.53
C LEU A 350 18.49 9.62 4.32
N ALA A 351 19.03 9.72 3.11
CA ALA A 351 19.65 10.93 2.57
C ALA A 351 19.35 11.02 1.07
N ALA A 352 19.78 12.09 0.40
CA ALA A 352 19.57 12.22 -1.05
C ALA A 352 20.50 11.33 -1.90
N VAL A 353 21.58 10.82 -1.30
CA VAL A 353 22.60 9.98 -1.94
C VAL A 353 23.06 8.88 -1.00
N GLU A 354 23.74 7.87 -1.51
CA GLU A 354 24.16 6.66 -0.78
C GLU A 354 25.61 6.72 -0.31
N THR A 355 26.36 7.72 -0.78
CA THR A 355 27.75 7.93 -0.40
C THR A 355 27.86 8.98 0.68
N VAL A 356 28.77 8.76 1.63
CA VAL A 356 29.07 9.76 2.66
C VAL A 356 29.70 10.99 2.01
N ASN A 357 29.04 12.14 2.18
CA ASN A 357 29.42 13.40 1.58
C ASN A 357 29.48 14.49 2.66
N ALA A 358 30.68 15.04 2.89
CA ALA A 358 30.90 16.07 3.90
C ALA A 358 30.07 17.34 3.69
N GLY A 359 29.66 17.64 2.45
CA GLY A 359 28.76 18.75 2.12
C GLY A 359 27.28 18.48 2.36
N MET A 360 26.91 17.26 2.76
CA MET A 360 25.53 16.85 3.03
C MET A 360 25.42 16.24 4.44
N PRO A 361 25.06 17.04 5.46
CA PRO A 361 25.00 16.61 6.86
C PRO A 361 24.19 15.34 7.09
N ALA A 362 23.08 15.14 6.37
CA ALA A 362 22.27 13.93 6.43
C ALA A 362 23.08 12.64 6.20
N THR A 363 24.07 12.68 5.30
CA THR A 363 24.92 11.52 5.00
C THR A 363 25.93 11.23 6.12
N LEU A 364 26.41 12.28 6.80
CA LEU A 364 27.29 12.16 7.96
C LEU A 364 26.53 11.60 9.16
N ASP A 365 25.32 12.11 9.40
CA ASP A 365 24.45 11.62 10.46
C ASP A 365 24.10 10.15 10.24
N ALA A 366 23.78 9.76 8.99
CA ALA A 366 23.49 8.37 8.66
C ALA A 366 24.66 7.43 8.96
N ALA A 367 25.87 7.80 8.51
CA ALA A 367 27.08 7.03 8.80
C ALA A 367 27.37 6.94 10.31
N ALA A 368 27.18 8.03 11.05
CA ALA A 368 27.38 8.06 12.49
C ALA A 368 26.36 7.18 13.22
N LEU A 369 25.08 7.25 12.87
CA LEU A 369 24.02 6.40 13.45
C LEU A 369 24.27 4.92 13.21
N CYS A 370 24.69 4.53 12.01
CA CYS A 370 25.07 3.14 11.72
C CYS A 370 26.26 2.70 12.59
N LYS A 371 27.28 3.55 12.74
CA LYS A 371 28.40 3.26 13.64
C LYS A 371 27.99 3.17 15.13
N MET A 372 27.01 3.95 15.54
CA MET A 372 26.42 3.89 16.88
C MET A 372 25.71 2.55 17.09
N ALA A 373 24.98 2.04 16.09
CA ALA A 373 24.38 0.70 16.14
C ALA A 373 25.43 -0.41 16.18
N ASP A 374 26.46 -0.36 15.31
CA ASP A 374 27.58 -1.33 15.34
C ASP A 374 28.25 -1.44 16.72
N ARG A 375 28.30 -0.31 17.45
CA ARG A 375 28.91 -0.21 18.78
C ARG A 375 27.92 -0.47 19.92
N GLY A 376 26.69 -0.89 19.62
CA GLY A 376 25.66 -1.21 20.61
C GLY A 376 25.07 0.00 21.33
N GLN A 377 25.26 1.22 20.83
CA GLN A 377 24.61 2.42 21.39
C GLN A 377 23.15 2.52 20.95
N ILE A 378 22.83 2.00 19.77
CA ILE A 378 21.47 1.76 19.29
C ILE A 378 21.35 0.25 19.15
N THR A 379 20.28 -0.34 19.68
CA THR A 379 20.07 -1.80 19.70
C THR A 379 18.65 -2.12 19.26
N GLY A 380 18.38 -3.40 18.97
CA GLY A 380 17.05 -3.87 18.59
C GLY A 380 16.68 -3.65 17.13
N GLY A 381 17.61 -3.27 16.25
CA GLY A 381 17.34 -3.14 14.82
C GLY A 381 18.62 -3.13 14.00
N LEU A 382 18.50 -3.50 12.72
CA LEU A 382 19.58 -3.45 11.74
C LEU A 382 19.55 -2.09 11.04
N LEU A 383 20.59 -1.29 11.20
CA LEU A 383 20.68 0.03 10.59
C LEU A 383 21.57 -0.01 9.36
N ASP A 384 21.17 0.71 8.32
CA ASP A 384 22.06 1.06 7.22
C ASP A 384 21.73 2.44 6.64
N GLY A 385 22.74 3.09 6.11
CA GLY A 385 22.68 4.46 5.63
C GLY A 385 24.05 5.07 5.38
N PRO A 386 24.11 6.16 4.60
CA PRO A 386 22.99 6.84 3.97
C PRO A 386 22.37 6.04 2.83
N LEU A 387 21.04 6.09 2.71
CA LEU A 387 20.30 5.49 1.60
C LEU A 387 19.37 6.52 0.98
N ALA A 388 19.39 6.66 -0.35
CA ALA A 388 18.30 7.30 -1.06
C ALA A 388 17.00 6.48 -0.93
N PHE A 389 15.86 7.15 -1.02
CA PHE A 389 14.54 6.54 -0.80
C PHE A 389 14.31 5.31 -1.70
N ASP A 390 14.65 5.41 -2.98
CA ASP A 390 14.52 4.32 -3.95
C ASP A 390 15.29 3.07 -3.51
N ASN A 391 16.50 3.22 -2.98
CA ASN A 391 17.29 2.09 -2.50
C ASN A 391 16.80 1.54 -1.17
N ALA A 392 16.14 2.34 -0.34
CA ALA A 392 15.56 1.85 0.90
C ALA A 392 14.37 0.92 0.63
N VAL A 393 13.60 1.17 -0.43
CA VAL A 393 12.33 0.48 -0.72
C VAL A 393 12.36 -0.46 -1.94
N SER A 394 13.35 -0.37 -2.83
CA SER A 394 13.48 -1.23 -4.01
C SER A 394 14.79 -2.00 -4.05
N ILE A 395 14.71 -3.33 -3.94
CA ILE A 395 15.87 -4.22 -4.08
C ILE A 395 16.50 -4.12 -5.48
N ALA A 396 15.71 -3.81 -6.51
CA ALA A 396 16.20 -3.62 -7.87
C ALA A 396 17.02 -2.32 -8.01
N ALA A 397 16.57 -1.23 -7.36
CA ALA A 397 17.32 0.03 -7.32
C ALA A 397 18.64 -0.14 -6.56
N ALA A 398 18.59 -0.78 -5.39
CA ALA A 398 19.78 -1.06 -4.59
C ALA A 398 20.82 -1.89 -5.36
N ARG A 399 20.40 -2.96 -6.06
CA ARG A 399 21.28 -3.79 -6.90
C ARG A 399 21.87 -3.02 -8.07
N THR A 400 21.09 -2.18 -8.75
CA THR A 400 21.57 -1.35 -9.86
C THR A 400 22.70 -0.42 -9.41
N LYS A 401 22.63 0.10 -8.18
CA LYS A 401 23.66 0.95 -7.58
C LYS A 401 24.78 0.17 -6.86
N GLY A 402 24.76 -1.17 -6.91
CA GLY A 402 25.79 -2.01 -6.31
C GLY A 402 25.80 -2.03 -4.77
N ILE A 403 24.67 -1.71 -4.14
CA ILE A 403 24.56 -1.62 -2.68
C ILE A 403 24.42 -3.04 -2.09
N VAL A 404 25.34 -3.39 -1.19
CA VAL A 404 25.31 -4.65 -0.43
C VAL A 404 24.86 -4.32 0.99
N SER A 405 23.61 -4.67 1.30
CA SER A 405 22.97 -4.31 2.56
C SER A 405 21.82 -5.26 2.87
N GLU A 406 21.62 -5.59 4.15
CA GLU A 406 20.47 -6.35 4.62
C GLU A 406 19.21 -5.47 4.80
N VAL A 407 19.38 -4.15 4.77
CA VAL A 407 18.32 -3.14 4.92
C VAL A 407 17.83 -2.65 3.56
N ALA A 408 18.75 -2.42 2.60
CA ALA A 408 18.40 -1.86 1.31
C ALA A 408 17.35 -2.70 0.55
N GLY A 409 16.33 -2.01 0.03
CA GLY A 409 15.21 -2.56 -0.70
C GLY A 409 14.15 -3.24 0.16
N ARG A 410 14.35 -3.21 1.48
CA ARG A 410 13.60 -3.99 2.46
C ARG A 410 13.45 -3.23 3.77
N ALA A 411 13.48 -1.90 3.78
CA ALA A 411 13.35 -1.14 5.01
C ALA A 411 11.97 -1.35 5.68
N ASP A 412 11.97 -1.54 7.00
CA ASP A 412 10.77 -1.54 7.85
C ASP A 412 10.58 -0.15 8.49
N ILE A 413 11.68 0.58 8.69
CA ILE A 413 11.70 1.94 9.23
C ILE A 413 12.49 2.84 8.28
N LEU A 414 11.91 3.98 7.92
CA LEU A 414 12.52 5.06 7.16
C LEU A 414 12.76 6.25 8.09
N VAL A 415 14.03 6.53 8.38
CA VAL A 415 14.43 7.66 9.23
C VAL A 415 14.82 8.82 8.33
N VAL A 416 13.98 9.85 8.30
CA VAL A 416 14.18 11.04 7.45
C VAL A 416 15.18 12.02 8.08
N PRO A 417 15.85 12.86 7.27
CA PRO A 417 16.88 13.77 7.77
C PRO A 417 16.32 14.93 8.61
N ASP A 418 15.12 15.40 8.28
CA ASP A 418 14.44 16.57 8.84
C ASP A 418 12.91 16.49 8.65
N LEU A 419 12.21 17.43 9.29
CA LEU A 419 10.74 17.50 9.28
C LEU A 419 10.18 17.71 7.89
N GLU A 420 10.78 18.60 7.09
CA GLU A 420 10.33 18.92 5.74
C GLU A 420 10.31 17.66 4.87
N SER A 421 11.42 16.91 4.89
CA SER A 421 11.55 15.64 4.16
C SER A 421 10.52 14.61 4.63
N GLY A 422 10.36 14.45 5.94
CA GLY A 422 9.39 13.51 6.53
C GLY A 422 7.95 13.85 6.20
N ASN A 423 7.57 15.11 6.37
CA ASN A 423 6.21 15.58 6.15
C ASN A 423 5.83 15.46 4.67
N MET A 424 6.71 15.90 3.77
CA MET A 424 6.49 15.78 2.33
C MET A 424 6.40 14.31 1.89
N LEU A 425 7.26 13.43 2.42
CA LEU A 425 7.21 12.00 2.07
C LEU A 425 5.90 11.35 2.53
N ALA A 426 5.51 11.57 3.79
CA ALA A 426 4.28 11.03 4.34
C ALA A 426 3.05 11.50 3.55
N LYS A 427 2.96 12.81 3.26
CA LYS A 427 1.82 13.37 2.51
C LYS A 427 1.78 12.92 1.05
N GLN A 428 2.93 12.75 0.39
CA GLN A 428 2.95 12.18 -0.95
C GLN A 428 2.42 10.75 -0.96
N LEU A 429 2.79 9.93 0.02
CA LEU A 429 2.30 8.55 0.12
C LEU A 429 0.79 8.50 0.42
N GLU A 430 0.28 9.34 1.31
CA GLU A 430 -1.16 9.40 1.60
C GLU A 430 -1.98 9.83 0.37
N TYR A 431 -1.58 10.90 -0.32
CA TYR A 431 -2.40 11.50 -1.38
C TYR A 431 -2.14 10.94 -2.78
N LEU A 432 -0.90 10.55 -3.08
CA LEU A 432 -0.49 10.04 -4.40
C LEU A 432 -0.17 8.55 -4.38
N GLY A 433 0.23 8.03 -3.22
CA GLY A 433 0.53 6.60 -3.02
C GLY A 433 -0.63 5.78 -2.48
N ASP A 434 -1.80 6.40 -2.23
CA ASP A 434 -2.99 5.74 -1.66
C ASP A 434 -2.66 4.99 -0.36
N ALA A 435 -1.79 5.58 0.46
CA ALA A 435 -1.36 4.98 1.71
C ALA A 435 -2.41 5.21 2.81
N ALA A 436 -2.81 4.13 3.48
CA ALA A 436 -3.41 4.22 4.81
C ALA A 436 -2.30 4.59 5.81
N SER A 437 -2.64 5.44 6.79
CA SER A 437 -1.67 5.93 7.77
C SER A 437 -2.23 5.88 9.20
N ALA A 438 -1.32 5.75 10.16
CA ALA A 438 -1.56 5.96 11.58
C ALA A 438 -0.41 6.79 12.16
N GLY A 439 -0.73 7.93 12.78
CA GLY A 439 0.22 8.81 13.45
C GLY A 439 0.27 8.60 14.96
N ILE A 440 1.47 8.44 15.51
CA ILE A 440 1.68 8.26 16.95
C ILE A 440 3.00 8.87 17.42
N VAL A 441 3.00 9.43 18.62
CA VAL A 441 4.16 10.04 19.25
C VAL A 441 4.67 9.15 20.38
N LEU A 442 6.00 8.98 20.41
CA LEU A 442 6.75 8.15 21.34
C LEU A 442 7.83 8.98 22.06
N GLY A 443 8.48 8.38 23.05
CA GLY A 443 9.53 9.02 23.87
C GLY A 443 8.99 9.88 25.03
N ALA A 444 7.67 10.04 25.13
CA ALA A 444 6.98 10.51 26.32
C ALA A 444 6.61 9.32 27.24
N ARG A 445 6.23 9.59 28.48
CA ARG A 445 5.83 8.54 29.46
C ARG A 445 4.66 7.66 29.03
N VAL A 446 3.81 8.15 28.13
CA VAL A 446 2.65 7.44 27.57
C VAL A 446 2.59 7.70 26.07
N PRO A 447 2.00 6.78 25.27
CA PRO A 447 1.75 7.04 23.86
C PRO A 447 0.80 8.23 23.68
N ILE A 448 1.04 9.02 22.64
CA ILE A 448 0.20 10.17 22.30
C ILE A 448 -0.27 10.02 20.85
N VAL A 449 -1.57 9.83 20.68
CA VAL A 449 -2.23 9.81 19.37
C VAL A 449 -2.23 11.23 18.80
N LEU A 450 -1.47 11.42 17.73
CA LEU A 450 -1.28 12.72 17.10
C LEU A 450 -1.68 12.62 15.63
N THR A 451 -2.96 12.85 15.34
CA THR A 451 -3.46 12.94 13.97
C THR A 451 -3.54 14.39 13.48
N SER A 452 -3.42 14.57 12.17
CA SER A 452 -3.74 15.83 11.50
C SER A 452 -5.25 16.10 11.50
N ARG A 453 -5.61 17.37 11.37
CA ARG A 453 -7.01 17.80 11.25
C ARG A 453 -7.66 17.28 9.97
N ALA A 454 -6.86 17.03 8.93
CA ALA A 454 -7.30 16.53 7.64
C ALA A 454 -7.41 15.00 7.59
N ASP A 455 -6.94 14.29 8.62
CA ASP A 455 -6.92 12.83 8.60
C ASP A 455 -8.34 12.26 8.69
N SER A 456 -8.54 11.09 8.10
CA SER A 456 -9.82 10.39 8.09
C SER A 456 -10.17 9.82 9.47
N ARG A 457 -11.42 9.35 9.63
CA ARG A 457 -11.84 8.60 10.83
C ARG A 457 -11.03 7.31 10.97
N GLU A 458 -10.75 6.63 9.86
CA GLU A 458 -9.99 5.39 9.82
C GLU A 458 -8.55 5.58 10.32
N THR A 459 -7.86 6.64 9.87
CA THR A 459 -6.52 7.00 10.38
C THR A 459 -6.52 7.22 11.90
N ARG A 460 -7.55 7.90 12.43
CA ARG A 460 -7.70 8.10 13.88
C ARG A 460 -7.90 6.78 14.63
N LEU A 461 -8.76 5.89 14.12
CA LEU A 461 -8.96 4.56 14.70
C LEU A 461 -7.67 3.73 14.69
N ALA A 462 -6.95 3.72 13.56
CA ALA A 462 -5.68 3.02 13.44
C ALA A 462 -4.62 3.58 14.40
N SER A 463 -4.54 4.90 14.56
CA SER A 463 -3.67 5.53 15.56
C SER A 463 -4.03 5.14 17.00
N CYS A 464 -5.32 5.07 17.34
CA CYS A 464 -5.75 4.60 18.66
C CYS A 464 -5.33 3.14 18.88
N ALA A 465 -5.48 2.28 17.87
CA ALA A 465 -5.03 0.89 17.95
C ALA A 465 -3.49 0.78 18.14
N MET A 466 -2.70 1.61 17.45
CA MET A 466 -1.26 1.72 17.68
C MET A 466 -0.94 2.12 19.13
N ALA A 467 -1.73 3.03 19.72
CA ALA A 467 -1.55 3.42 21.11
C ALA A 467 -1.83 2.28 22.10
N VAL A 468 -2.83 1.42 21.82
CA VAL A 468 -3.09 0.22 22.63
C VAL A 468 -1.89 -0.73 22.60
N LEU A 469 -1.36 -1.01 21.41
CA LEU A 469 -0.18 -1.89 21.25
C LEU A 469 1.03 -1.35 22.01
N LEU A 470 1.32 -0.06 21.87
CA LEU A 470 2.44 0.58 22.58
C LEU A 470 2.25 0.59 24.09
N ALA A 471 1.04 0.93 24.56
CA ALA A 471 0.76 0.95 26.00
C ALA A 471 0.93 -0.45 26.62
N HIS A 472 0.51 -1.49 25.91
CA HIS A 472 0.71 -2.87 26.32
C HIS A 472 2.20 -3.25 26.29
N HIS A 473 2.93 -2.86 25.23
CA HIS A 473 4.37 -3.09 25.12
C HIS A 473 5.15 -2.46 26.29
N TYR A 474 4.83 -1.22 26.68
CA TYR A 474 5.48 -0.53 27.80
C TYR A 474 5.22 -1.17 29.17
N GLN A 475 4.15 -1.97 29.33
CA GLN A 475 3.95 -2.76 30.56
C GLN A 475 4.93 -3.93 30.66
N GLY A 476 5.30 -4.54 29.51
CA GLY A 476 6.29 -5.62 29.44
C GLY A 476 7.74 -5.14 29.39
N ALA A 477 7.98 -3.95 28.84
CA ALA A 477 9.31 -3.34 28.70
C ALA A 477 9.22 -1.80 28.93
N PRO A 478 9.38 -1.33 30.17
CA PRO A 478 9.30 0.10 30.50
C PRO A 478 10.41 0.94 29.83
N LEU A 479 10.06 2.18 29.44
CA LEU A 479 10.92 3.16 28.74
C LEU A 479 12.18 3.61 29.50
#